data_AF-A0A9D1UV24-F1
#
_entry.id   AF-A0A9D1UV24-F1
#
_cell.length_a   1.000
_cell.length_b   1.000
_cell.length_c   1.000
_cell.angle_alpha   90.00
_cell.angle_beta   90.00
_cell.angle_gamma   90.00
#
_symmetry.space_group_name_H-M   'P 1'
#
loop_
_entity.id
_entity.type
_entity.pdbx_description
1 polymer ?
#
loop_
_entity_poly.entity_id
_entity_poly.type
_entity_poly.pdbx_seq_one_letter_code
_entity_poly.pdbx_strand_id
1 'polypeptide(L)'
;MTHQDRTLQVLLAPETFNLGETSRAIEVARQLRFLGHQVRFMGYSRRFAAYVREAGFRIDLLDPELSDDDADQLIAADQGRSLRHPFTTEMVRRRVESELALFRDWGPDCVVIGTTLSTFISARAASIPLIYVRPYAMSRGHLAAMDALPLTQGNSRIGVQLNRLTAHLVRALAPRIRWRPAAFRRIAAEHRVVLPSRTLEALDADLNLIASLFPYLNAQATDPTEIAVGPIYSQTEGEVPAPVLALAEADRPLVYVGLGSSANRRLALDVLHQVAELDVEIVSSVG
;
A
#
# COMPACT_ATOMS: atom_id res chain seq x y z
N MET A 1 4.16 -32.17 18.57
CA MET A 1 4.95 -32.07 17.33
C MET A 1 5.67 -30.74 17.36
N THR A 2 6.97 -30.79 17.63
CA THR A 2 7.89 -29.65 17.63
C THR A 2 8.02 -29.15 16.19
N HIS A 3 7.40 -28.02 15.87
CA HIS A 3 7.77 -27.28 14.67
C HIS A 3 9.23 -26.85 14.87
N GLN A 4 10.16 -27.51 14.20
CA GLN A 4 11.49 -26.94 13.98
C GLN A 4 11.27 -25.64 13.22
N ASP A 5 11.60 -24.50 13.86
CA ASP A 5 11.59 -23.18 13.23
C ASP A 5 12.62 -23.16 12.10
N ARG A 6 12.19 -23.59 10.91
CA ARG A 6 12.96 -23.44 9.69
C ARG A 6 13.17 -21.94 9.46
N THR A 7 14.42 -21.51 9.36
CA THR A 7 14.75 -20.18 8.85
C THR A 7 14.23 -20.06 7.41
N LEU A 8 13.33 -19.10 7.19
CA LEU A 8 12.81 -18.76 5.87
C LEU A 8 13.60 -17.60 5.25
N GLN A 9 13.69 -17.58 3.93
CA GLN A 9 14.14 -16.45 3.12
C GLN A 9 12.93 -15.69 2.59
N VAL A 10 12.64 -14.53 3.18
CA VAL A 10 11.46 -13.72 2.85
C VAL A 10 11.86 -12.47 2.06
N LEU A 11 11.35 -12.34 0.84
CA LEU A 11 11.58 -11.16 0.00
C LEU A 11 10.45 -10.15 0.21
N LEU A 12 10.80 -8.92 0.62
CA LEU A 12 9.87 -7.83 0.84
C LEU A 12 9.90 -6.91 -0.40
N ALA A 13 8.74 -6.70 -1.02
CA ALA A 13 8.60 -5.90 -2.22
C ALA A 13 7.49 -4.84 -2.04
N PRO A 14 7.70 -3.84 -1.17
CA PRO A 14 6.82 -2.68 -1.10
C PRO A 14 6.96 -1.81 -2.35
N GLU A 15 5.96 -1.00 -2.66
CA GLU A 15 6.17 0.09 -3.61
C GLU A 15 7.02 1.18 -2.93
N THR A 16 8.34 1.14 -3.17
CA THR A 16 9.36 2.02 -2.57
C THR A 16 9.25 3.52 -2.90
N PHE A 17 8.20 3.92 -3.63
CA PHE A 17 7.79 5.32 -3.77
C PHE A 17 6.67 5.73 -2.81
N ASN A 18 6.10 4.78 -2.05
CA ASN A 18 5.04 4.98 -1.09
C ASN A 18 5.57 4.71 0.33
N LEU A 19 5.62 5.78 1.15
CA LEU A 19 6.13 5.69 2.52
C LEU A 19 5.29 4.77 3.41
N GLY A 20 3.96 4.77 3.23
CA GLY A 20 3.06 3.94 4.03
C GLY A 20 3.27 2.44 3.79
N GLU A 21 3.50 2.05 2.54
CA GLU A 21 3.86 0.67 2.21
C GLU A 21 5.27 0.31 2.67
N THR A 22 6.24 1.20 2.42
CA THR A 22 7.65 0.97 2.74
C THR A 22 7.85 0.83 4.25
N SER A 23 7.29 1.73 5.05
CA SER A 23 7.38 1.68 6.51
C SER A 23 6.70 0.44 7.08
N ARG A 24 5.53 0.06 6.57
CA ARG A 24 4.86 -1.19 6.96
C ARG A 24 5.72 -2.41 6.68
N ALA A 25 6.33 -2.49 5.50
CA ALA A 25 7.21 -3.58 5.13
C ALA A 25 8.45 -3.67 6.04
N ILE A 26 8.98 -2.54 6.50
CA ILE A 26 10.07 -2.50 7.48
C ILE A 26 9.66 -3.11 8.82
N GLU A 27 8.46 -2.81 9.33
CA GLU A 27 8.02 -3.41 10.60
C GLU A 27 7.80 -4.92 10.49
N VAL A 28 7.24 -5.39 9.36
CA VAL A 28 7.15 -6.82 9.05
C VAL A 28 8.56 -7.44 9.02
N ALA A 29 9.51 -6.79 8.34
CA ALA A 29 10.88 -7.27 8.24
C ALA A 29 11.60 -7.33 9.59
N ARG A 30 11.39 -6.35 10.48
CA ARG A 30 11.94 -6.34 11.85
C ARG A 30 11.45 -7.56 12.63
N GLN A 31 10.15 -7.84 12.56
CA GLN A 31 9.58 -8.98 13.25
C GLN A 31 10.06 -10.32 12.66
N LEU A 32 10.13 -10.44 11.33
CA LEU A 32 10.68 -11.63 10.67
C LEU A 32 12.15 -11.88 11.06
N ARG A 33 12.97 -10.82 11.10
CA ARG A 33 14.37 -10.90 11.55
C ARG A 33 14.47 -11.29 13.02
N PHE A 34 13.62 -10.72 13.88
CA PHE A 34 13.55 -11.08 15.30
C PHE A 34 13.22 -12.57 15.51
N LEU A 35 12.34 -13.13 14.67
CA LEU A 35 12.00 -14.55 14.64
C LEU A 35 13.07 -15.45 13.99
N GLY A 36 14.23 -14.90 13.59
CA GLY A 36 15.34 -15.66 13.03
C GLY A 36 15.22 -15.97 11.54
N HIS A 37 14.35 -15.27 10.80
CA HIS A 37 14.24 -15.39 9.34
C HIS A 37 15.21 -14.44 8.61
N GLN A 38 15.61 -14.83 7.40
CA GLN A 38 16.40 -13.98 6.51
C GLN A 38 15.47 -13.08 5.70
N VAL A 39 15.77 -11.79 5.68
CA VAL A 39 14.93 -10.80 5.02
C VAL A 39 15.76 -9.98 4.04
N ARG A 40 15.22 -9.82 2.83
CA ARG A 40 15.79 -8.98 1.78
C ARG A 40 14.68 -8.14 1.18
N PHE A 41 14.99 -6.93 0.74
CA PHE A 41 14.04 -6.06 0.05
C PHE A 41 14.35 -5.99 -1.43
N MET A 42 13.31 -5.79 -2.23
CA MET A 42 13.41 -5.27 -3.58
C MET A 42 12.50 -4.06 -3.76
N GLY A 43 12.77 -3.24 -4.76
CA GLY A 43 11.92 -2.13 -5.14
C GLY A 43 12.29 -1.54 -6.49
N TYR A 44 11.48 -0.62 -6.97
CA TYR A 44 11.71 0.07 -8.24
C TYR A 44 11.99 1.56 -8.09
N SER A 45 11.88 2.15 -6.89
CA SER A 45 12.08 3.59 -6.69
C SER A 45 13.14 3.85 -5.63
N ARG A 46 13.97 4.86 -5.89
CA ARG A 46 14.98 5.33 -4.93
C ARG A 46 14.38 6.13 -3.79
N ARG A 47 13.17 6.68 -3.96
CA ARG A 47 12.53 7.69 -3.09
C ARG A 47 12.53 7.31 -1.61
N PHE A 48 12.16 6.07 -1.26
CA PHE A 48 12.21 5.57 0.11
C PHE A 48 13.17 4.38 0.31
N ALA A 49 14.08 4.14 -0.64
CA ALA A 49 15.07 3.08 -0.51
C ALA A 49 16.08 3.33 0.63
N ALA A 50 16.41 4.60 0.92
CA ALA A 50 17.26 4.96 2.05
C ALA A 50 16.63 4.53 3.39
N TYR A 51 15.31 4.70 3.55
CA TYR A 51 14.58 4.32 4.76
C TYR A 51 14.70 2.81 5.07
N VAL A 52 14.72 1.97 4.04
CA VAL A 52 14.96 0.52 4.18
C VAL A 52 16.40 0.23 4.62
N ARG A 53 17.38 0.95 4.05
CA ARG A 53 18.81 0.77 4.39
C ARG A 53 19.11 1.24 5.82
N GLU A 54 18.54 2.37 6.23
CA GLU A 54 18.67 2.92 7.58
C GLU A 54 18.06 1.99 8.64
N ALA A 55 16.99 1.26 8.30
CA ALA A 55 16.45 0.19 9.15
C ALA A 55 17.34 -1.08 9.22
N GLY A 56 18.49 -1.07 8.54
CA GLY A 56 19.49 -2.14 8.55
C GLY A 56 19.14 -3.30 7.62
N PHE A 57 18.38 -3.07 6.55
CA PHE A 57 18.03 -4.09 5.56
C PHE A 57 18.69 -3.83 4.20
N ARG A 58 19.05 -4.91 3.50
CA ARG A 58 19.48 -4.86 2.11
C ARG A 58 18.28 -4.64 1.20
N ILE A 59 18.41 -3.73 0.24
CA ILE A 59 17.44 -3.50 -0.83
C ILE A 59 18.11 -3.56 -2.20
N ASP A 60 17.54 -4.34 -3.11
CA ASP A 60 17.90 -4.37 -4.52
C ASP A 60 16.92 -3.53 -5.34
N LEU A 61 17.45 -2.52 -6.02
CA LEU A 61 16.66 -1.74 -6.97
C LEU A 61 16.64 -2.50 -8.29
N LEU A 62 15.46 -2.96 -8.67
CA LEU A 62 15.24 -3.73 -9.88
C LEU A 62 14.93 -2.82 -11.07
N ASP A 63 15.06 -3.42 -12.24
CA ASP A 63 14.97 -2.72 -13.52
C ASP A 63 13.64 -3.04 -14.23
N PRO A 64 13.01 -2.04 -14.90
CA PRO A 64 13.37 -0.62 -14.90
C PRO A 64 12.99 0.06 -13.58
N GLU A 65 13.92 0.86 -13.06
CA GLU A 65 13.63 1.79 -11.99
C GLU A 65 12.58 2.83 -12.44
N LEU A 66 11.76 3.28 -11.49
CA LEU A 66 10.84 4.39 -11.63
C LEU A 66 11.57 5.69 -11.36
N SER A 67 11.39 6.66 -12.25
CA SER A 67 11.69 8.05 -11.95
C SER A 67 10.71 8.60 -10.90
N ASP A 68 11.03 9.75 -10.33
CA ASP A 68 10.10 10.44 -9.44
C ASP A 68 8.80 10.87 -10.15
N ASP A 69 8.88 11.21 -11.43
CA ASP A 69 7.70 11.55 -12.24
C ASP A 69 6.81 10.32 -12.48
N ASP A 70 7.41 9.14 -12.70
CA ASP A 70 6.65 7.90 -12.83
C ASP A 70 5.96 7.52 -11.51
N ALA A 71 6.66 7.71 -10.38
CA ALA A 71 6.11 7.52 -9.05
C ALA A 71 4.93 8.46 -8.78
N ASP A 72 5.05 9.74 -9.13
CA ASP A 72 3.98 10.72 -8.96
C ASP A 72 2.79 10.41 -9.87
N GLN A 73 3.04 9.94 -11.09
CA GLN A 73 2.00 9.47 -11.99
C GLN A 73 1.27 8.24 -11.42
N LEU A 74 1.99 7.30 -10.82
CA LEU A 74 1.40 6.13 -10.16
C LEU A 74 0.57 6.52 -8.94
N ILE A 75 1.06 7.43 -8.10
CA ILE A 75 0.30 7.97 -6.96
C ILE A 75 -0.98 8.67 -7.45
N ALA A 76 -0.90 9.45 -8.53
CA ALA A 76 -2.06 10.09 -9.11
C ALA A 76 -3.07 9.06 -9.66
N ALA A 77 -2.59 7.98 -10.29
CA ALA A 77 -3.45 6.91 -10.79
C ALA A 77 -4.13 6.13 -9.67
N ASP A 78 -3.39 5.76 -8.62
CA ASP A 78 -3.89 5.07 -7.43
C ASP A 78 -4.99 5.88 -6.72
N GLN A 79 -4.82 7.21 -6.66
CA GLN A 79 -5.81 8.12 -6.07
C GLN A 79 -6.95 8.50 -7.01
N GLY A 80 -7.04 7.89 -8.20
CA GLY A 80 -8.07 8.20 -9.20
C GLY A 80 -7.96 9.59 -9.83
N ARG A 81 -6.82 10.29 -9.64
CA ARG A 81 -6.54 11.62 -10.21
C ARG A 81 -6.01 11.55 -11.65
N SER A 82 -5.63 10.36 -12.12
CA SER A 82 -5.13 10.14 -13.49
C SER A 82 -5.53 8.75 -14.00
N LEU A 83 -5.71 8.62 -15.31
CA LEU A 83 -5.80 7.31 -15.99
C LEU A 83 -4.48 6.90 -16.66
N ARG A 84 -3.49 7.80 -16.67
CA ARG A 84 -2.15 7.53 -17.21
C ARG A 84 -1.32 6.81 -16.16
N HIS A 85 -0.59 5.79 -16.59
CA HIS A 85 0.34 5.03 -15.76
C HIS A 85 1.55 4.57 -16.59
N PRO A 86 2.72 4.34 -15.98
CA PRO A 86 3.96 3.99 -16.70
C PRO A 86 4.00 2.53 -17.20
N PHE A 87 3.05 1.68 -16.78
CA PHE A 87 3.04 0.23 -17.12
C PHE A 87 2.75 -0.08 -18.60
N THR A 88 3.74 0.14 -19.46
CA THR A 88 3.78 -0.40 -20.82
C THR A 88 4.05 -1.91 -20.79
N THR A 89 3.75 -2.60 -21.89
CA THR A 89 4.09 -4.03 -22.05
C THR A 89 5.59 -4.28 -21.82
N GLU A 90 6.45 -3.39 -22.33
CA GLU A 90 7.90 -3.50 -22.19
C GLU A 90 8.36 -3.29 -20.74
N MET A 91 7.80 -2.29 -20.05
CA MET A 91 8.08 -2.09 -18.63
C MET A 91 7.69 -3.33 -17.82
N VAL A 92 6.48 -3.86 -18.01
CA VAL A 92 6.02 -5.05 -17.27
C VAL A 92 6.89 -6.27 -17.59
N ARG A 93 7.32 -6.45 -18.85
CA ARG A 93 8.24 -7.54 -19.26
C ARG A 93 9.54 -7.48 -18.48
N ARG A 94 10.24 -6.34 -18.56
CA ARG A 94 11.55 -6.16 -17.91
C ARG A 94 11.47 -6.31 -16.39
N ARG A 95 10.38 -5.83 -15.78
CA ARG A 95 10.12 -6.04 -14.34
C ARG A 95 9.99 -7.52 -13.99
N VAL A 96 9.16 -8.27 -14.73
CA VAL A 96 9.00 -9.70 -14.48
C VAL A 96 10.32 -10.45 -14.70
N GLU A 97 11.10 -10.08 -15.71
CA GLU A 97 12.42 -10.67 -15.97
C GLU A 97 13.43 -10.41 -14.85
N SER A 98 13.51 -9.17 -14.34
CA SER A 98 14.42 -8.79 -13.26
C SER A 98 14.01 -9.40 -11.91
N GLU A 99 12.72 -9.48 -11.63
CA GLU A 99 12.16 -10.19 -10.47
C GLU A 99 12.53 -11.68 -10.51
N LEU A 100 12.28 -12.35 -11.64
CA LEU A 100 12.62 -13.76 -11.80
C LEU A 100 14.13 -14.01 -11.71
N ALA A 101 14.96 -13.06 -12.15
CA ALA A 101 16.41 -13.14 -11.97
C ALA A 101 16.80 -13.10 -10.48
N LEU A 102 16.23 -12.18 -9.72
CA LEU A 102 16.44 -12.12 -8.27
C LEU A 102 15.93 -13.38 -7.56
N PHE A 103 14.78 -13.92 -7.98
CA PHE A 103 14.22 -15.14 -7.38
C PHE A 103 15.13 -16.34 -7.60
N ARG A 104 15.74 -16.47 -8.79
CA ARG A 104 16.72 -17.53 -9.07
C ARG A 104 18.02 -17.37 -8.31
N ASP A 105 18.50 -16.12 -8.16
CA ASP A 105 19.75 -15.82 -7.46
C ASP A 105 19.64 -16.06 -5.95
N TRP A 106 18.56 -15.55 -5.34
CA TRP A 106 18.41 -15.56 -3.88
C TRP A 106 17.57 -16.73 -3.34
N GLY A 107 16.62 -17.23 -4.12
CA GLY A 107 15.74 -18.33 -3.72
C GLY A 107 14.81 -18.01 -2.54
N PRO A 108 13.92 -17.00 -2.64
CA PRO A 108 12.95 -16.72 -1.58
C PRO A 108 11.98 -17.89 -1.38
N ASP A 109 11.68 -18.21 -0.12
CA ASP A 109 10.60 -19.14 0.25
C ASP A 109 9.22 -18.51 0.05
N CYS A 110 9.12 -17.18 0.13
CA CYS A 110 7.92 -16.41 -0.20
C CYS A 110 8.25 -14.94 -0.51
N VAL A 111 7.34 -14.27 -1.21
CA VAL A 111 7.41 -12.83 -1.50
C VAL A 111 6.27 -12.12 -0.78
N VAL A 112 6.59 -11.07 -0.01
CA VAL A 112 5.63 -10.23 0.71
C VAL A 112 5.56 -8.86 0.03
N ILE A 113 4.39 -8.49 -0.45
CA ILE A 113 4.19 -7.28 -1.26
C ILE A 113 3.35 -6.23 -0.54
N GLY A 114 3.65 -4.97 -0.86
CA GLY A 114 2.64 -3.91 -0.89
C GLY A 114 1.92 -3.98 -2.23
N THR A 115 1.97 -2.95 -3.05
CA THR A 115 1.22 -2.91 -4.32
C THR A 115 2.09 -3.16 -5.56
N THR A 116 3.21 -3.90 -5.44
CA THR A 116 4.14 -4.15 -6.55
C THR A 116 3.54 -5.08 -7.61
N LEU A 117 2.74 -4.52 -8.53
CA LEU A 117 1.81 -5.28 -9.39
C LEU A 117 2.45 -6.37 -10.27
N SER A 118 3.68 -6.19 -10.75
CA SER A 118 4.38 -7.18 -11.57
C SER A 118 4.63 -8.50 -10.84
N THR A 119 4.74 -8.47 -9.52
CA THR A 119 4.96 -9.66 -8.68
C THR A 119 3.81 -10.66 -8.72
N PHE A 120 2.58 -10.23 -9.01
CA PHE A 120 1.46 -11.14 -9.26
C PHE A 120 1.72 -12.09 -10.43
N ILE A 121 2.61 -11.72 -11.35
CA ILE A 121 3.05 -12.56 -12.47
C ILE A 121 4.30 -13.35 -12.08
N SER A 122 5.37 -12.69 -11.65
CA SER A 122 6.67 -13.35 -11.43
C SER A 122 6.61 -14.41 -10.31
N ALA A 123 5.90 -14.15 -9.21
CA ALA A 123 5.78 -15.11 -8.11
C ALA A 123 5.07 -16.40 -8.58
N ARG A 124 3.98 -16.25 -9.35
CA ARG A 124 3.27 -17.39 -9.95
C ARG A 124 4.10 -18.13 -11.00
N ALA A 125 4.84 -17.39 -11.83
CA ALA A 125 5.74 -17.98 -12.82
C ALA A 125 6.86 -18.81 -12.17
N ALA A 126 7.35 -18.38 -11.01
CA ALA A 126 8.36 -19.09 -10.22
C ALA A 126 7.77 -20.11 -9.23
N SER A 127 6.45 -20.21 -9.10
CA SER A 127 5.76 -21.01 -8.08
C SER A 127 6.20 -20.68 -6.65
N ILE A 128 6.44 -19.39 -6.39
CA ILE A 128 6.79 -18.86 -5.07
C ILE A 128 5.52 -18.27 -4.42
N PRO A 129 5.19 -18.65 -3.17
CA PRO A 129 4.06 -18.09 -2.44
C PRO A 129 4.12 -16.56 -2.37
N LEU A 130 3.00 -15.92 -2.71
CA LEU A 130 2.81 -14.48 -2.66
C LEU A 130 1.91 -14.10 -1.48
N ILE A 131 2.35 -13.13 -0.69
CA ILE A 131 1.62 -12.60 0.47
C ILE A 131 1.44 -11.10 0.27
N TYR A 132 0.22 -10.60 0.40
CA TYR A 132 -0.09 -9.18 0.22
C TYR A 132 -0.47 -8.53 1.54
N VAL A 133 0.37 -7.60 2.02
CA VAL A 133 0.11 -6.80 3.22
C VAL A 133 -0.47 -5.44 2.83
N ARG A 134 -1.80 -5.31 2.85
CA ARG A 134 -2.52 -4.15 2.33
C ARG A 134 -3.36 -3.43 3.39
N PRO A 135 -3.66 -2.13 3.19
CA PRO A 135 -4.67 -1.48 4.01
C PRO A 135 -6.06 -2.07 3.73
N TYR A 136 -7.01 -1.82 4.63
CA TYR A 136 -8.41 -2.20 4.41
C TYR A 136 -9.04 -1.42 3.26
N ALA A 137 -8.63 -0.16 3.05
CA ALA A 137 -9.14 0.64 1.93
C ALA A 137 -8.92 -0.08 0.59
N MET A 138 -9.98 -0.10 -0.22
CA MET A 138 -10.05 -0.77 -1.52
C MET A 138 -9.84 -2.30 -1.51
N SER A 139 -9.76 -2.93 -0.34
CA SER A 139 -9.82 -4.38 -0.17
C SER A 139 -11.20 -4.95 -0.56
N ARG A 140 -11.32 -6.28 -0.68
CA ARG A 140 -12.60 -6.91 -1.01
C ARG A 140 -13.61 -6.71 0.10
N GLY A 141 -13.20 -6.88 1.35
CA GLY A 141 -14.04 -6.62 2.52
C GLY A 141 -14.55 -5.17 2.52
N HIS A 142 -13.67 -4.20 2.26
CA HIS A 142 -14.08 -2.79 2.16
C HIS A 142 -15.05 -2.54 1.02
N LEU A 143 -14.76 -3.05 -0.18
CA LEU A 143 -15.65 -2.87 -1.32
C LEU A 143 -17.01 -3.54 -1.10
N ALA A 144 -17.08 -4.64 -0.35
CA ALA A 144 -18.31 -5.33 0.01
C ALA A 144 -19.10 -4.61 1.13
N ALA A 145 -18.41 -3.95 2.07
CA ALA A 145 -19.01 -3.24 3.19
C ALA A 145 -19.20 -1.72 2.94
N MET A 146 -18.78 -1.21 1.78
CA MET A 146 -18.81 0.22 1.47
C MET A 146 -20.24 0.76 1.44
N ASP A 147 -20.60 1.67 2.34
CA ASP A 147 -21.94 2.26 2.41
C ASP A 147 -22.10 3.62 1.71
N ALA A 148 -20.99 4.32 1.48
CA ALA A 148 -20.95 5.57 0.74
C ALA A 148 -19.62 5.71 0.00
N LEU A 149 -19.66 6.20 -1.24
CA LEU A 149 -18.48 6.63 -1.98
C LEU A 149 -18.55 8.17 -2.12
N PRO A 150 -17.56 8.93 -1.62
CA PRO A 150 -17.63 10.39 -1.55
C PRO A 150 -17.39 11.05 -2.92
N LEU A 151 -18.33 10.89 -3.86
CA LEU A 151 -18.28 11.58 -5.16
C LEU A 151 -18.63 13.06 -5.04
N THR A 152 -19.53 13.40 -4.12
CA THR A 152 -19.92 14.78 -3.82
C THR A 152 -19.46 15.17 -2.42
N GLN A 153 -18.89 16.37 -2.32
CA GLN A 153 -18.48 16.96 -1.05
C GLN A 153 -19.66 17.71 -0.41
N GLY A 154 -19.81 17.61 0.91
CA GLY A 154 -20.83 18.32 1.70
C GLY A 154 -22.07 17.51 2.09
N ASN A 155 -22.89 18.07 2.99
CA ASN A 155 -24.01 17.37 3.64
C ASN A 155 -25.38 17.56 2.96
N SER A 156 -25.39 17.87 1.67
CA SER A 156 -26.66 18.00 0.93
C SER A 156 -27.37 16.64 0.86
N ARG A 157 -28.71 16.62 1.02
CA ARG A 157 -29.50 15.38 0.97
C ARG A 157 -29.29 14.61 -0.34
N ILE A 158 -29.22 15.35 -1.45
CA ILE A 158 -28.98 14.80 -2.79
C ILE A 158 -27.57 14.19 -2.86
N GLY A 159 -26.55 14.90 -2.37
CA GLY A 159 -25.17 14.40 -2.35
C GLY A 159 -25.02 13.12 -1.53
N VAL A 160 -25.64 13.06 -0.35
CA VAL A 160 -25.66 11.85 0.49
C VAL A 160 -26.33 10.67 -0.23
N GLN A 161 -27.46 10.90 -0.91
CA GLN A 161 -28.15 9.85 -1.66
C GLN A 161 -27.33 9.38 -2.87
N LEU A 162 -26.69 10.28 -3.60
CA LEU A 162 -25.78 9.94 -4.70
C LEU A 162 -24.62 9.09 -4.20
N ASN A 163 -23.94 9.50 -3.13
CA ASN A 163 -22.82 8.77 -2.56
C ASN A 163 -23.21 7.34 -2.14
N ARG A 164 -24.42 7.15 -1.58
CA ARG A 164 -24.97 5.82 -1.22
C ARG A 164 -25.33 4.97 -2.44
N LEU A 165 -25.96 5.58 -3.45
CA LEU A 165 -26.30 4.88 -4.69
C LEU A 165 -25.04 4.38 -5.38
N THR A 166 -24.01 5.21 -5.48
CA THR A 166 -22.73 4.82 -6.07
C THR A 166 -22.06 3.70 -5.28
N ALA A 167 -22.07 3.75 -3.95
CA ALA A 167 -21.56 2.66 -3.13
C ALA A 167 -22.31 1.35 -3.40
N HIS A 168 -23.64 1.40 -3.53
CA HIS A 168 -24.43 0.22 -3.89
C HIS A 168 -24.04 -0.34 -5.27
N LEU A 169 -23.83 0.52 -6.27
CA LEU A 169 -23.33 0.12 -7.59
C LEU A 169 -21.94 -0.51 -7.51
N VAL A 170 -21.01 0.08 -6.73
CA VAL A 170 -19.67 -0.48 -6.52
C VAL A 170 -19.76 -1.87 -5.88
N ARG A 171 -20.52 -2.03 -4.78
CA ARG A 171 -20.74 -3.34 -4.13
C ARG A 171 -21.26 -4.38 -5.12
N ALA A 172 -22.21 -4.00 -5.97
CA ALA A 172 -22.82 -4.90 -6.93
C ALA A 172 -21.90 -5.23 -8.12
N LEU A 173 -21.14 -4.25 -8.62
CA LEU A 173 -20.41 -4.39 -9.88
C LEU A 173 -18.95 -4.79 -9.69
N ALA A 174 -18.25 -4.29 -8.66
CA ALA A 174 -16.82 -4.51 -8.46
C ALA A 174 -16.41 -6.00 -8.47
N PRO A 175 -17.13 -6.93 -7.80
CA PRO A 175 -16.81 -8.36 -7.84
C PRO A 175 -16.99 -9.01 -9.22
N ARG A 176 -17.68 -8.33 -10.15
CA ARG A 176 -18.03 -8.84 -11.49
C ARG A 176 -17.13 -8.26 -12.59
N ILE A 177 -16.31 -7.25 -12.30
CA ILE A 177 -15.42 -6.63 -13.29
C ILE A 177 -14.36 -7.64 -13.73
N ARG A 178 -14.22 -7.86 -15.03
CA ARG A 178 -13.24 -8.77 -15.65
C ARG A 178 -12.12 -8.07 -16.42
N TRP A 179 -11.92 -6.78 -16.12
CA TRP A 179 -10.95 -5.96 -16.83
C TRP A 179 -9.55 -6.18 -16.27
N ARG A 180 -8.57 -6.35 -17.17
CA ARG A 180 -7.16 -6.51 -16.83
C ARG A 180 -6.35 -5.75 -17.87
N PRO A 181 -5.33 -4.95 -17.48
CA PRO A 181 -4.53 -4.22 -18.45
C PRO A 181 -3.87 -5.17 -19.47
N ALA A 182 -3.84 -4.74 -20.74
CA ALA A 182 -3.34 -5.59 -21.83
C ALA A 182 -1.87 -6.01 -21.65
N ALA A 183 -1.03 -5.10 -21.13
CA ALA A 183 0.36 -5.37 -20.78
C ALA A 183 0.48 -6.59 -19.85
N PHE A 184 -0.22 -6.56 -18.71
CA PHE A 184 -0.19 -7.65 -17.74
C PHE A 184 -0.72 -8.98 -18.29
N ARG A 185 -1.82 -8.95 -19.06
CA ARG A 185 -2.35 -10.17 -19.70
C ARG A 185 -1.35 -10.80 -20.66
N ARG A 186 -0.68 -9.97 -21.46
CA ARG A 186 0.31 -10.43 -22.44
C ARG A 186 1.52 -11.03 -21.75
N ILE A 187 2.10 -10.34 -20.77
CA ILE A 187 3.29 -10.84 -20.06
C ILE A 187 2.96 -12.09 -19.23
N ALA A 188 1.79 -12.15 -18.59
CA ALA A 188 1.36 -13.37 -17.91
C ALA A 188 1.33 -14.58 -18.87
N ALA A 189 0.80 -14.40 -20.08
CA ALA A 189 0.79 -15.45 -21.10
C ALA A 189 2.21 -15.85 -21.58
N GLU A 190 3.11 -14.87 -21.76
CA GLU A 190 4.53 -15.11 -22.11
C GLU A 190 5.21 -16.02 -21.07
N HIS A 191 4.84 -15.91 -19.78
CA HIS A 191 5.33 -16.74 -18.69
C HIS A 191 4.44 -17.95 -18.33
N ARG A 192 3.43 -18.28 -19.16
CA ARG A 192 2.46 -19.36 -18.92
C ARG A 192 1.67 -19.24 -17.60
N VAL A 193 1.52 -18.02 -17.10
CA VAL A 193 0.72 -17.69 -15.91
C VAL A 193 -0.72 -17.41 -16.32
N VAL A 194 -1.66 -18.12 -15.69
CA VAL A 194 -3.09 -17.86 -15.86
C VAL A 194 -3.57 -16.96 -14.73
N LEU A 195 -3.79 -15.68 -15.05
CA LEU A 195 -4.40 -14.76 -14.10
C LEU A 195 -5.91 -15.02 -13.97
N PRO A 196 -6.47 -14.95 -12.75
CA PRO A 196 -7.91 -14.99 -12.54
C PRO A 196 -8.70 -14.07 -13.47
N SER A 197 -9.91 -14.47 -13.84
CA SER A 197 -10.71 -13.74 -14.83
C SER A 197 -11.29 -12.44 -14.29
N ARG A 198 -11.56 -12.38 -12.99
CA ARG A 198 -12.09 -11.20 -12.29
C ARG A 198 -10.95 -10.34 -11.78
N THR A 199 -11.15 -9.04 -11.84
CA THR A 199 -10.13 -8.02 -11.54
C THR A 199 -9.66 -8.12 -10.09
N LEU A 200 -10.59 -8.21 -9.14
CA LEU A 200 -10.25 -8.31 -7.71
C LEU A 200 -9.50 -9.61 -7.41
N GLU A 201 -9.93 -10.74 -7.99
CA GLU A 201 -9.24 -12.02 -7.81
C GLU A 201 -7.84 -12.01 -8.44
N ALA A 202 -7.65 -11.28 -9.55
CA ALA A 202 -6.33 -11.14 -10.18
C ALA A 202 -5.35 -10.28 -9.37
N LEU A 203 -5.87 -9.50 -8.41
CA LEU A 203 -5.12 -8.67 -7.47
C LEU A 203 -5.03 -9.31 -6.07
N ASP A 204 -5.54 -10.52 -5.90
CA ASP A 204 -5.36 -11.29 -4.68
C ASP A 204 -4.04 -12.08 -4.77
N ALA A 205 -3.32 -12.11 -3.65
CA ALA A 205 -2.19 -12.99 -3.42
C ALA A 205 -2.66 -14.32 -2.80
N ASP A 206 -1.74 -15.25 -2.54
CA ASP A 206 -2.08 -16.52 -1.89
C ASP A 206 -2.55 -16.30 -0.44
N LEU A 207 -2.00 -15.28 0.23
CA LEU A 207 -2.50 -14.74 1.49
C LEU A 207 -2.69 -13.23 1.40
N ASN A 208 -3.85 -12.74 1.85
CA ASN A 208 -4.18 -11.31 1.84
C ASN A 208 -4.34 -10.83 3.28
N LEU A 209 -3.33 -10.11 3.78
CA LEU A 209 -3.25 -9.62 5.14
C LEU A 209 -3.72 -8.16 5.21
N ILE A 210 -4.77 -7.90 6.00
CA ILE A 210 -5.35 -6.58 6.19
C ILE A 210 -4.66 -5.91 7.38
N ALA A 211 -3.72 -5.03 7.07
CA ALA A 211 -2.92 -4.28 8.03
C ALA A 211 -3.61 -2.96 8.38
N SER A 212 -4.78 -3.03 9.02
CA SER A 212 -5.59 -1.86 9.37
C SER A 212 -6.30 -2.02 10.70
N LEU A 213 -6.55 -0.89 11.35
CA LEU A 213 -7.18 -0.82 12.66
C LEU A 213 -8.71 -1.03 12.60
N PHE A 214 -9.36 -0.58 11.53
CA PHE A 214 -10.83 -0.53 11.44
C PHE A 214 -11.55 -1.88 11.53
N PRO A 215 -11.04 -2.99 10.96
CA PRO A 215 -11.61 -4.31 11.19
C PRO A 215 -11.72 -4.68 12.67
N TYR A 216 -10.80 -4.20 13.51
CA TYR A 216 -10.78 -4.47 14.95
C TYR A 216 -11.63 -3.48 15.75
N LEU A 217 -11.51 -2.19 15.47
CA LEU A 217 -12.23 -1.17 16.26
C LEU A 217 -13.73 -1.17 16.01
N ASN A 218 -14.13 -1.31 14.75
CA ASN A 218 -15.52 -1.09 14.33
C ASN A 218 -16.18 -2.37 13.80
N ALA A 219 -15.56 -3.53 14.02
CA ALA A 219 -16.00 -4.84 13.52
C ALA A 219 -16.34 -4.83 12.02
N GLN A 220 -15.58 -4.05 11.22
CA GLN A 220 -15.75 -4.01 9.78
C GLN A 220 -15.43 -5.40 9.20
N ALA A 221 -16.37 -5.95 8.44
CA ALA A 221 -16.22 -7.28 7.86
C ALA A 221 -15.05 -7.32 6.86
N THR A 222 -14.28 -8.40 6.93
CA THR A 222 -13.31 -8.79 5.91
C THR A 222 -13.93 -9.84 4.97
N ASP A 223 -13.41 -9.97 3.76
CA ASP A 223 -13.76 -11.08 2.87
C ASP A 223 -13.19 -12.40 3.47
N PRO A 224 -13.81 -13.58 3.25
CA PRO A 224 -13.27 -14.86 3.71
C PRO A 224 -11.84 -15.18 3.24
N THR A 225 -11.36 -14.54 2.17
CA THR A 225 -9.97 -14.70 1.68
C THR A 225 -8.98 -13.71 2.33
N GLU A 226 -9.46 -12.87 3.23
CA GLU A 226 -8.70 -11.83 3.91
C GLU A 226 -8.50 -12.16 5.39
N ILE A 227 -7.29 -11.92 5.89
CA ILE A 227 -6.93 -12.13 7.29
C ILE A 227 -6.61 -10.76 7.89
N ALA A 228 -7.41 -10.32 8.86
CA ALA A 228 -7.07 -9.15 9.66
C ALA A 228 -5.85 -9.48 10.53
N VAL A 229 -4.81 -8.63 10.48
CA VAL A 229 -3.55 -8.81 11.23
C VAL A 229 -3.23 -7.64 12.17
N GLY A 230 -4.19 -6.73 12.34
CA GLY A 230 -4.04 -5.51 13.12
C GLY A 230 -3.40 -4.38 12.31
N PRO A 231 -3.37 -3.16 12.86
CA PRO A 231 -2.57 -2.10 12.27
C PRO A 231 -1.08 -2.46 12.35
N ILE A 232 -0.41 -2.44 11.21
CA ILE A 232 1.06 -2.44 11.16
C ILE A 232 1.45 -1.03 10.75
N TYR A 233 2.08 -0.31 11.68
CA TYR A 233 2.42 1.10 11.57
C TYR A 233 3.85 1.31 12.04
N SER A 234 4.50 2.35 11.49
CA SER A 234 5.91 2.60 11.79
C SER A 234 6.13 2.85 13.27
N GLN A 235 7.06 2.11 13.87
CA GLN A 235 7.59 2.34 15.21
C GLN A 235 8.85 3.19 15.03
N THR A 236 8.67 4.48 14.81
CA THR A 236 9.81 5.40 14.67
C THR A 236 10.34 5.70 16.06
N GLU A 237 11.61 5.36 16.30
CA GLU A 237 12.34 5.82 17.47
C GLU A 237 12.76 7.28 17.24
N GLY A 238 12.37 8.17 18.14
CA GLY A 238 12.70 9.58 18.05
C GLY A 238 11.99 10.38 19.13
N GLU A 239 12.69 11.39 19.66
CA GLU A 239 12.07 12.35 20.57
C GLU A 239 11.23 13.35 19.76
N VAL A 240 10.06 13.69 20.28
CA VAL A 240 9.27 14.80 19.74
C VAL A 240 10.11 16.07 19.85
N PRO A 241 10.26 16.87 18.78
CA PRO A 241 11.10 18.07 18.82
C PRO A 241 10.72 19.00 19.98
N ALA A 242 11.71 19.55 20.70
CA ALA A 242 11.49 20.41 21.85
C ALA A 242 10.49 21.57 21.60
N PRO A 243 10.45 22.23 20.43
CA PRO A 243 9.43 23.24 20.14
C PRO A 243 7.99 22.69 20.16
N VAL A 244 7.79 21.44 19.73
CA VAL A 244 6.47 20.79 19.73
C VAL A 244 6.07 20.40 21.15
N LEU A 245 7.03 19.92 21.95
CA LEU A 245 6.81 19.64 23.38
C LEU A 245 6.42 20.90 24.15
N ALA A 246 7.12 22.02 23.92
CA ALA A 246 6.80 23.30 24.55
C ALA A 246 5.38 23.79 24.20
N LEU A 247 4.91 23.56 22.97
CA LEU A 247 3.52 23.85 22.58
C LEU A 247 2.51 22.91 23.25
N ALA A 248 2.88 21.65 23.46
CA ALA A 248 2.01 20.66 24.13
C ALA A 248 1.89 20.90 25.65
N GLU A 249 2.86 21.57 26.26
CA GLU A 249 2.85 21.97 27.67
C GLU A 249 2.08 23.27 27.94
N ALA A 250 1.71 24.02 26.90
CA ALA A 250 0.92 25.24 27.03
C ALA A 250 -0.53 24.95 27.43
N ASP A 251 -1.21 25.94 28.03
CA ASP A 251 -2.63 25.81 28.43
C ASP A 251 -3.61 25.73 27.24
N ARG A 252 -3.14 26.10 26.03
CA ARG A 252 -3.96 26.09 24.80
C ARG A 252 -3.93 24.70 24.17
N PRO A 253 -5.07 24.14 23.73
CA PRO A 253 -5.08 22.84 23.06
C PRO A 253 -4.19 22.84 21.82
N LEU A 254 -3.36 21.79 21.68
CA LEU A 254 -2.50 21.62 20.51
C LEU A 254 -3.16 20.73 19.45
N VAL A 255 -3.24 21.24 18.22
CA VAL A 255 -3.76 20.52 17.05
C VAL A 255 -2.63 20.20 16.08
N TYR A 256 -2.46 18.93 15.76
CA TYR A 256 -1.56 18.48 14.69
C TYR A 256 -2.31 18.36 13.36
N VAL A 257 -1.83 19.04 12.32
CA VAL A 257 -2.34 18.96 10.95
C VAL A 257 -1.32 18.24 10.07
N GLY A 258 -1.60 16.98 9.77
CA GLY A 258 -0.82 16.16 8.84
C GLY A 258 -1.69 15.68 7.67
N LEU A 259 -1.29 16.00 6.44
CA LEU A 259 -2.06 15.67 5.22
C LEU A 259 -1.47 14.50 4.41
N GLY A 260 -0.28 14.01 4.78
CA GLY A 260 0.38 12.87 4.13
C GLY A 260 0.68 13.10 2.64
N SER A 261 0.86 12.00 1.89
CA SER A 261 1.20 12.03 0.45
C SER A 261 0.06 12.50 -0.46
N SER A 262 -1.16 12.66 0.08
CA SER A 262 -2.34 13.15 -0.65
C SER A 262 -2.54 14.67 -0.50
N ALA A 263 -1.63 15.35 0.21
CA ALA A 263 -1.70 16.78 0.41
C ALA A 263 -1.65 17.55 -0.92
N ASN A 264 -2.40 18.65 -0.98
CA ASN A 264 -2.18 19.70 -1.97
C ASN A 264 -2.25 21.05 -1.29
N ARG A 265 -1.57 22.05 -1.85
CA ARG A 265 -1.44 23.39 -1.27
C ARG A 265 -2.78 24.01 -0.91
N ARG A 266 -3.79 23.86 -1.78
CA ARG A 266 -5.11 24.43 -1.56
C ARG A 266 -5.79 23.81 -0.34
N LEU A 267 -5.84 22.47 -0.27
CA LEU A 267 -6.40 21.76 0.86
C LEU A 267 -5.68 22.10 2.17
N ALA A 268 -4.34 22.20 2.13
CA ALA A 268 -3.54 22.59 3.28
C ALA A 268 -3.93 23.98 3.80
N LEU A 269 -3.99 24.97 2.91
CA LEU A 269 -4.40 26.33 3.26
C LEU A 269 -5.86 26.37 3.75
N ASP A 270 -6.78 25.69 3.08
CA ASP A 270 -8.20 25.65 3.45
C ASP A 270 -8.40 25.05 4.86
N VAL A 271 -7.64 24.02 5.23
CA VAL A 271 -7.66 23.43 6.58
C VAL A 271 -7.00 24.36 7.59
N LEU A 272 -5.81 24.89 7.30
CA LEU A 272 -5.09 25.78 8.21
C LEU A 272 -5.89 27.06 8.50
N HIS A 273 -6.58 27.63 7.50
CA HIS A 273 -7.46 28.79 7.70
C HIS A 273 -8.61 28.47 8.66
N GLN A 274 -9.27 27.32 8.51
CA GLN A 274 -10.38 26.92 9.39
C GLN A 274 -9.90 26.62 10.82
N VAL A 275 -8.75 25.95 10.96
CA VAL A 275 -8.21 25.63 12.30
C VAL A 275 -7.67 26.88 12.99
N ALA A 276 -7.17 27.87 12.24
CA ALA A 276 -6.69 29.14 12.79
C ALA A 276 -7.81 30.04 13.38
N GLU A 277 -9.09 29.77 13.07
CA GLU A 277 -10.22 30.44 13.72
C GLU A 277 -10.49 29.90 15.13
N LEU A 278 -9.88 28.77 15.50
CA LEU A 278 -10.02 28.16 16.82
C LEU A 278 -8.95 28.70 17.78
N ASP A 279 -9.28 28.74 19.07
CA ASP A 279 -8.32 29.10 20.12
C ASP A 279 -7.39 27.91 20.45
N VAL A 280 -6.50 27.58 19.51
CA VAL A 280 -5.58 26.44 19.58
C VAL A 280 -4.17 26.81 19.15
N GLU A 281 -3.20 26.01 19.56
CA GLU A 281 -1.87 25.94 18.95
C GLU A 281 -1.89 24.96 17.77
N ILE A 282 -1.09 25.23 16.73
CA ILE A 282 -1.08 24.42 15.51
C ILE A 282 0.35 23.96 15.21
N VAL A 283 0.54 22.64 15.12
CA VAL A 283 1.73 22.05 14.48
C VAL A 283 1.31 21.46 13.14
N SER A 284 1.97 21.91 12.07
CA SER A 284 1.70 21.44 10.72
C SER A 284 2.92 20.75 10.13
N SER A 285 2.74 19.56 9.55
CA SER A 285 3.74 18.94 8.68
C SER A 285 3.56 19.37 7.21
N VAL A 286 2.63 20.27 6.96
CA VAL A 286 2.24 20.77 5.64
C VAL A 286 2.79 22.19 5.49
N GLY A 287 3.83 22.33 4.67
CA GLY A 287 4.56 23.58 4.42
C GLY A 287 5.34 23.49 3.11
#